data_AF-A0A354HY52-F1
#
_entry.id   AF-A0A354HY52-F1
#
_cell.length_a   1.000
_cell.length_b   1.000
_cell.length_c   1.000
_cell.angle_alpha   90.00
_cell.angle_beta   90.00
_cell.angle_gamma   90.00
#
_symmetry.space_group_name_H-M   'P 1'
#
loop_
_entity.id
_entity.type
_entity.pdbx_description
1 polymer ?
#
loop_
_entity_poly.entity_id
_entity_poly.type
_entity_poly.pdbx_seq_one_letter_code
_entity_poly.pdbx_strand_id
1 'polypeptide(L)'
;MKKIATLAVIATAILSSCNGGKLREAEAQNEQLKGDLRETLATQDSLLVLVNDISDGMSQIKDLEKIIATPGSLGESDSRKEQIKNDMIAIQQALQERRQRLEELEKKLAAAGGESSTLKRTVSNLKAQIAEQQTEIATLTNQLASANIKIEELSAQVTSLDAANDSLNIGLNAEREQKQAAEEAATAADKELNAVYYAIGTGKELKEKKILESGFLRKTKVMKGDFDMSYFTTADRRELTQIPTHSKK
;
A
#
# COMPACT_ATOMS: atom_id res chain seq x y z
N MET A 1 13.18 -14.04 113.38
CA MET A 1 12.32 -14.48 112.26
C MET A 1 11.92 -13.39 111.24
N LYS A 2 12.09 -12.07 111.54
CA LYS A 2 11.75 -10.99 110.59
C LYS A 2 12.74 -10.76 109.42
N LYS A 3 13.93 -11.40 109.43
CA LYS A 3 14.97 -11.23 108.39
C LYS A 3 14.89 -12.27 107.26
N ILE A 4 14.16 -13.37 107.47
CA ILE A 4 14.03 -14.46 106.48
C ILE A 4 12.84 -14.19 105.54
N ALA A 5 11.80 -13.51 106.02
CA ALA A 5 10.64 -13.12 105.21
C ALA A 5 10.96 -12.07 104.12
N THR A 6 11.96 -11.21 104.35
CA THR A 6 12.34 -10.15 103.39
C THR A 6 13.19 -10.64 102.22
N LEU A 7 13.87 -11.78 102.37
CA LEU A 7 14.67 -12.38 101.29
C LEU A 7 13.81 -13.17 100.27
N ALA A 8 12.67 -13.72 100.70
CA ALA A 8 11.78 -14.49 99.82
C ALA A 8 10.96 -13.62 98.85
N VAL A 9 10.67 -12.36 99.20
CA VAL A 9 9.89 -11.42 98.38
C VAL A 9 10.73 -10.78 97.26
N ILE A 10 12.04 -10.66 97.46
CA ILE A 10 12.96 -10.15 96.43
C ILE A 10 13.24 -11.22 95.35
N ALA A 11 13.28 -12.50 95.72
CA ALA A 11 13.50 -13.60 94.78
C ALA A 11 12.32 -13.83 93.81
N THR A 12 11.09 -13.48 94.19
CA THR A 12 9.90 -13.61 93.34
C THR A 12 9.65 -12.41 92.42
N ALA A 13 10.18 -11.23 92.77
CA ALA A 13 10.13 -10.04 91.90
C ALA A 13 11.11 -10.11 90.71
N ILE A 14 12.23 -10.85 90.85
CA ILE A 14 13.27 -10.93 89.82
C ILE A 14 12.90 -11.92 88.69
N LEU A 15 12.04 -12.90 88.96
CA LEU A 15 11.62 -13.91 87.96
C LEU A 15 10.52 -13.40 87.01
N SER A 16 9.78 -12.35 87.38
CA SER A 16 8.79 -11.73 86.48
C SER A 16 9.38 -10.67 85.54
N SER A 17 10.63 -10.23 85.79
CA SER A 17 11.29 -9.18 85.01
C SER A 17 12.16 -9.72 83.86
N CYS A 18 12.47 -11.02 83.81
CA CYS A 18 13.45 -11.58 82.87
C CYS A 18 12.83 -12.22 81.61
N ASN A 19 11.50 -12.37 81.55
CA ASN A 19 10.82 -13.01 80.40
C ASN A 19 10.07 -12.00 79.50
N GLY A 20 9.65 -10.85 80.02
CA GLY A 20 8.92 -9.83 79.25
C GLY A 20 9.75 -9.09 78.20
N GLY A 21 11.07 -8.96 78.41
CA GLY A 21 11.99 -8.36 77.43
C GLY A 21 12.18 -9.24 76.20
N LYS A 22 12.42 -10.54 76.39
CA LYS A 22 12.56 -11.51 75.30
C LYS A 22 11.24 -11.75 74.54
N LEU A 23 10.11 -11.72 75.25
CA LEU A 23 8.79 -11.81 74.59
C LEU A 23 8.53 -10.58 73.71
N ARG A 24 8.78 -9.36 74.22
CA ARG A 24 8.63 -8.12 73.43
C ARG A 24 9.56 -8.06 72.23
N GLU A 25 10.79 -8.54 72.39
CA GLU A 25 11.77 -8.59 71.31
C GLU A 25 11.36 -9.62 70.25
N ALA A 26 10.83 -10.77 70.66
CA ALA A 26 10.28 -11.78 69.76
C ALA A 26 8.97 -11.34 69.07
N GLU A 27 8.12 -10.56 69.75
CA GLU A 27 6.93 -9.94 69.17
C GLU A 27 7.31 -8.86 68.14
N ALA A 28 8.27 -7.98 68.48
CA ALA A 28 8.77 -6.95 67.57
C ALA A 28 9.42 -7.57 66.31
N GLN A 29 10.20 -8.63 66.47
CA GLN A 29 10.77 -9.37 65.34
C GLN A 29 9.68 -10.03 64.49
N ASN A 30 8.65 -10.62 65.10
CA ASN A 30 7.51 -11.19 64.36
C ASN A 30 6.72 -10.14 63.58
N GLU A 31 6.52 -8.96 64.15
CA GLU A 31 5.80 -7.87 63.51
C GLU A 31 6.61 -7.31 62.33
N GLN A 32 7.93 -7.20 62.48
CA GLN A 32 8.85 -6.81 61.42
C GLN A 32 8.90 -7.85 60.28
N LEU A 33 9.05 -9.15 60.61
CA LEU A 33 8.99 -10.25 59.65
C LEU A 33 7.65 -10.31 58.87
N LYS A 34 6.52 -10.02 59.53
CA LYS A 34 5.21 -9.92 58.88
C LYS A 34 5.13 -8.72 57.92
N GLY A 35 5.78 -7.60 58.26
CA GLY A 35 5.91 -6.44 57.39
C GLY A 35 6.69 -6.78 56.11
N ASP A 36 7.90 -7.32 56.27
CA ASP A 36 8.79 -7.70 55.17
C ASP A 36 8.17 -8.76 54.25
N LEU A 37 7.46 -9.73 54.83
CA LEU A 37 6.75 -10.76 54.07
C LEU A 37 5.63 -10.15 53.22
N ARG A 38 4.86 -9.20 53.76
CA ARG A 38 3.80 -8.50 53.01
C ARG A 38 4.36 -7.69 51.86
N GLU A 39 5.47 -6.98 52.07
CA GLU A 39 6.12 -6.18 51.03
C GLU A 39 6.69 -7.07 49.92
N THR A 40 7.28 -8.20 50.28
CA THR A 40 7.79 -9.20 49.34
C THR A 40 6.66 -9.81 48.50
N LEU A 41 5.52 -10.15 49.12
CA LEU A 41 4.35 -10.68 48.42
C LEU A 41 3.77 -9.64 47.43
N ALA A 42 3.64 -8.38 47.85
CA ALA A 42 3.17 -7.31 46.97
C ALA A 42 4.11 -7.08 45.76
N THR A 43 5.41 -7.23 45.98
CA THR A 43 6.42 -7.14 44.90
C THR A 43 6.31 -8.32 43.93
N GLN A 44 6.07 -9.54 44.45
CA GLN A 44 5.81 -10.72 43.62
C GLN A 44 4.55 -10.56 42.77
N ASP A 45 3.44 -10.12 43.36
CA ASP A 45 2.19 -9.90 42.64
C ASP A 45 2.37 -8.87 41.51
N SER A 46 3.08 -7.77 41.79
CA SER A 46 3.38 -6.74 40.80
C SER A 46 4.23 -7.27 39.64
N LEU A 47 5.17 -8.17 39.91
CA LEU A 47 5.98 -8.81 38.87
C LEU A 47 5.15 -9.78 38.02
N LEU A 48 4.24 -10.55 38.63
CA LEU A 48 3.34 -11.44 37.89
C LEU A 48 2.44 -10.67 36.93
N VAL A 49 1.92 -9.51 37.35
CA VAL A 49 1.17 -8.61 36.46
C VAL A 49 2.03 -8.16 35.29
N LEU A 50 3.27 -7.70 35.54
CA LEU A 50 4.17 -7.29 34.46
C LEU A 50 4.55 -8.43 33.50
N VAL A 51 4.70 -9.65 33.99
CA VAL A 51 4.94 -10.84 33.15
C VAL A 51 3.75 -11.07 32.20
N ASN A 52 2.52 -10.97 32.70
CA ASN A 52 1.33 -11.09 31.88
C ASN A 52 1.24 -9.95 30.86
N ASP A 53 1.42 -8.69 31.30
CA ASP A 53 1.38 -7.52 30.42
C ASP A 53 2.41 -7.62 29.27
N ILE A 54 3.63 -8.06 29.57
CA ILE A 54 4.70 -8.24 28.59
C ILE A 54 4.37 -9.38 27.62
N SER A 55 3.80 -10.48 28.13
CA SER A 55 3.39 -11.63 27.31
C SER A 55 2.27 -11.27 26.35
N ASP A 56 1.25 -10.55 26.83
CA ASP A 56 0.14 -10.05 26.01
C ASP A 56 0.63 -9.05 24.97
N GLY A 57 1.56 -8.17 25.36
CA GLY A 57 2.22 -7.26 24.43
C GLY A 57 2.97 -7.98 23.32
N MET A 58 3.60 -9.12 23.62
CA MET A 58 4.31 -9.92 22.61
C MET A 58 3.34 -10.49 21.56
N SER A 59 2.18 -10.96 22.00
CA SER A 59 1.15 -11.44 21.07
C SER A 59 0.69 -10.33 20.13
N GLN A 60 0.45 -9.12 20.66
CA GLN A 60 0.05 -7.96 19.86
C GLN A 60 1.11 -7.58 18.83
N ILE A 61 2.39 -7.56 19.22
CA ILE A 61 3.50 -7.27 18.31
C ILE A 61 3.57 -8.31 17.18
N LYS A 62 3.42 -9.60 17.52
CA LYS A 62 3.43 -10.69 16.55
C LYS A 62 2.26 -10.64 15.57
N ASP A 63 1.09 -10.23 16.05
CA ASP A 63 -0.08 -10.04 15.18
C ASP A 63 0.18 -8.90 14.19
N LEU A 64 0.79 -7.79 14.64
CA LEU A 64 1.21 -6.70 13.76
C LEU A 64 2.29 -7.14 12.75
N GLU A 65 3.29 -7.89 13.20
CA GLU A 65 4.31 -8.47 12.33
C GLU A 65 3.67 -9.29 11.21
N LYS A 66 2.74 -10.19 11.54
CA LYS A 66 2.03 -11.01 10.55
C LYS A 66 1.24 -10.16 9.55
N ILE A 67 0.60 -9.09 10.00
CA ILE A 67 -0.17 -8.18 9.15
C ILE A 67 0.76 -7.44 8.18
N ILE A 68 1.91 -6.95 8.66
CA ILE A 68 2.90 -6.21 7.86
C ILE A 68 3.64 -7.14 6.90
N ALA A 69 3.96 -8.36 7.32
CA ALA A 69 4.72 -9.34 6.54
C ALA A 69 3.89 -10.03 5.44
N THR A 70 2.55 -9.99 5.52
CA THR A 70 1.68 -10.64 4.52
C THR A 70 1.46 -9.70 3.33
N PRO A 71 2.00 -10.01 2.13
CA PRO A 71 1.80 -9.19 0.95
C PRO A 71 0.32 -9.19 0.55
N GLY A 72 -0.29 -8.01 0.39
CA GLY A 72 -1.71 -7.85 0.06
C GLY A 72 -2.68 -7.78 1.26
N SER A 73 -2.24 -8.09 2.48
CA SER A 73 -3.04 -7.92 3.72
C SER A 73 -3.36 -6.45 4.03
N LEU A 74 -2.43 -5.56 3.68
CA LEU A 74 -2.58 -4.10 3.78
C LEU A 74 -3.48 -3.51 2.69
N GLY A 75 -4.26 -4.35 1.99
CA GLY A 75 -5.15 -3.97 0.89
C GLY A 75 -5.92 -2.69 1.15
N GLU A 76 -5.65 -1.70 0.29
CA GLU A 76 -6.44 -0.55 -0.16
C GLU A 76 -7.13 0.41 0.82
N SER A 77 -7.16 0.15 2.13
CA SER A 77 -7.78 1.09 3.07
C SER A 77 -6.72 1.85 3.87
N ASP A 78 -6.62 3.16 3.61
CA ASP A 78 -5.79 4.08 4.41
C ASP A 78 -6.12 3.99 5.90
N SER A 79 -7.38 3.65 6.25
CA SER A 79 -7.81 3.38 7.62
C SER A 79 -7.04 2.25 8.30
N ARG A 80 -6.68 1.17 7.59
CA ARG A 80 -5.93 0.05 8.17
C ARG A 80 -4.47 0.43 8.42
N LYS A 81 -3.87 1.24 7.53
CA LYS A 81 -2.51 1.78 7.72
C LYS A 81 -2.46 2.71 8.92
N GLU A 82 -3.45 3.60 9.06
CA GLU A 82 -3.56 4.50 10.21
C GLU A 82 -3.75 3.71 11.52
N GLN A 83 -4.60 2.68 11.50
CA GLN A 83 -4.79 1.82 12.67
C GLN A 83 -3.48 1.17 13.11
N ILE A 84 -2.74 0.55 12.19
CA ILE A 84 -1.44 -0.07 12.50
C ILE A 84 -0.47 0.96 13.09
N LYS A 85 -0.40 2.16 12.50
CA LYS A 85 0.45 3.24 13.03
C LYS A 85 0.06 3.63 14.45
N ASN A 86 -1.22 3.77 14.74
CA ASN A 86 -1.73 4.10 16.06
C ASN A 86 -1.44 2.98 17.08
N ASP A 87 -1.64 1.72 16.67
CA ASP A 87 -1.35 0.54 17.51
C ASP A 87 0.15 0.49 17.87
N MET A 88 1.04 0.78 16.92
CA MET A 88 2.47 0.83 17.18
C MET A 88 2.86 1.94 18.18
N ILE A 89 2.24 3.13 18.07
CA ILE A 89 2.47 4.23 19.02
C ILE A 89 1.99 3.83 20.42
N ALA A 90 0.81 3.21 20.53
CA ALA A 90 0.28 2.74 21.79
C ALA A 90 1.18 1.68 22.44
N ILE A 91 1.70 0.72 21.65
CA ILE A 91 2.64 -0.28 22.13
C ILE A 91 3.96 0.36 22.58
N GLN A 92 4.50 1.34 21.86
CA GLN A 92 5.70 2.06 22.28
C GLN A 92 5.53 2.74 23.64
N GLN A 93 4.37 3.39 23.86
CA GLN A 93 4.04 4.02 25.13
C GLN A 93 3.93 2.96 26.25
N ALA A 94 3.23 1.86 25.99
CA ALA A 94 3.11 0.76 26.95
C ALA A 94 4.48 0.15 27.32
N LEU A 95 5.38 -0.05 26.35
CA LEU A 95 6.74 -0.54 26.60
C LEU A 95 7.55 0.43 27.46
N GLN A 96 7.38 1.74 27.25
CA GLN A 96 8.04 2.76 28.07
C GLN A 96 7.52 2.75 29.51
N GLU A 97 6.21 2.65 29.71
CA GLU A 97 5.61 2.56 31.03
C GLU A 97 6.05 1.29 31.77
N ARG A 98 6.03 0.14 31.09
CA ARG A 98 6.51 -1.14 31.64
C ARG A 98 7.96 -1.05 32.09
N ARG A 99 8.82 -0.41 31.29
CA ARG A 99 10.22 -0.18 31.66
C ARG A 99 10.35 0.65 32.94
N GLN A 100 9.58 1.74 33.06
CA GLN A 100 9.58 2.58 34.27
C GLN A 100 9.14 1.79 35.50
N ARG A 101 8.04 1.04 35.40
CA ARG A 101 7.56 0.16 36.47
C ARG A 101 8.61 -0.89 36.87
N LEU A 102 9.33 -1.43 35.89
CA LEU A 102 10.40 -2.41 36.14
C LEU A 102 11.59 -1.78 36.89
N GLU A 103 11.99 -0.56 36.53
CA GLU A 103 13.03 0.21 37.23
C GLU A 103 12.61 0.56 38.67
N GLU A 104 11.33 0.86 38.90
CA GLU A 104 10.80 1.07 40.26
C GLU A 104 10.81 -0.21 41.09
N LEU A 105 10.40 -1.34 40.51
CA LEU A 105 10.45 -2.64 41.20
C LEU A 105 11.88 -3.07 41.50
N GLU A 106 12.83 -2.79 40.60
CA GLU A 106 14.25 -3.04 40.82
C GLU A 106 14.79 -2.24 42.02
N LYS A 107 14.40 -0.96 42.14
CA LYS A 107 14.76 -0.11 43.30
C LYS A 107 14.16 -0.64 44.60
N LYS A 108 12.87 -1.03 44.60
CA LYS A 108 12.20 -1.60 45.77
C LYS A 108 12.85 -2.92 46.20
N LEU A 109 13.16 -3.78 45.24
CA LEU A 109 13.84 -5.06 45.49
C LEU A 109 15.25 -4.86 46.05
N ALA A 110 15.97 -3.83 45.61
CA ALA A 110 17.29 -3.48 46.17
C ALA A 110 17.19 -2.91 47.60
N ALA A 111 16.16 -2.12 47.89
CA ALA A 111 15.93 -1.50 49.20
C ALA A 111 15.47 -2.52 50.26
N ALA A 112 14.68 -3.53 49.87
CA ALA A 112 14.17 -4.57 50.75
C ALA A 112 15.25 -5.54 51.28
N GLY A 113 16.51 -5.41 50.87
CA GLY A 113 17.66 -6.16 51.42
C GLY A 113 17.67 -7.67 51.18
N GLY A 114 16.60 -8.24 50.58
CA GLY A 114 16.42 -9.67 50.41
C GLY A 114 17.15 -10.25 49.19
N GLU A 115 17.94 -11.30 49.41
CA GLU A 115 18.60 -12.14 48.41
C GLU A 115 17.64 -13.01 47.58
N SER A 116 16.53 -12.48 47.08
CA SER A 116 15.74 -13.26 46.11
C SER A 116 16.41 -13.19 44.74
N SER A 117 17.43 -14.03 44.54
CA SER A 117 18.12 -14.22 43.26
C SER A 117 17.15 -14.54 42.13
N THR A 118 16.05 -15.24 42.43
CA THR A 118 14.95 -15.52 41.52
C THR A 118 14.26 -14.25 41.04
N LEU A 119 13.87 -13.32 41.95
CA LEU A 119 13.20 -12.08 41.56
C LEU A 119 14.12 -11.18 40.74
N LYS A 120 15.41 -11.08 41.10
CA LYS A 120 16.42 -10.35 40.32
C LYS A 120 16.56 -10.92 38.90
N ARG A 121 16.58 -12.25 38.78
CA ARG A 121 16.63 -12.93 37.47
C ARG A 121 15.36 -12.68 36.66
N THR A 122 14.19 -12.72 37.26
CA THR A 122 12.91 -12.40 36.59
C THR A 122 12.91 -10.97 36.08
N VAL A 123 13.29 -9.99 36.90
CA VAL A 123 13.42 -8.58 36.48
C VAL A 123 14.39 -8.47 35.30
N SER A 124 15.57 -9.07 35.38
CA SER A 124 16.54 -9.06 34.27
C SER A 124 15.96 -9.65 32.97
N ASN A 125 15.22 -10.76 33.06
CA ASN A 125 14.59 -11.39 31.90
C ASN A 125 13.50 -10.49 31.29
N LEU A 126 12.65 -9.88 32.12
CA LEU A 126 11.61 -8.95 31.66
C LEU A 126 12.23 -7.71 30.99
N LYS A 127 13.35 -7.22 31.52
CA LYS A 127 14.10 -6.10 30.93
C LYS A 127 14.64 -6.46 29.54
N ALA A 128 15.17 -7.68 29.39
CA ALA A 128 15.62 -8.19 28.09
C ALA A 128 14.45 -8.36 27.10
N GLN A 129 13.32 -8.91 27.54
CA GLN A 129 12.12 -9.06 26.71
C GLN A 129 11.57 -7.70 26.24
N ILE A 130 11.50 -6.70 27.13
CA ILE A 130 11.08 -5.34 26.74
C ILE A 130 12.04 -4.77 25.68
N ALA A 131 13.34 -4.96 25.84
CA ALA A 131 14.33 -4.47 24.87
C ALA A 131 14.21 -5.16 23.49
N GLU A 132 13.92 -6.46 23.49
CA GLU A 132 13.61 -7.23 22.28
C GLU A 132 12.34 -6.68 21.59
N GLN A 133 11.25 -6.51 22.35
CA GLN A 133 9.99 -5.94 21.87
C GLN A 133 10.16 -4.52 21.29
N GLN A 134 11.00 -3.69 21.91
CA GLN A 134 11.34 -2.36 21.40
C GLN A 134 12.07 -2.43 20.05
N THR A 135 13.00 -3.38 19.91
CA THR A 135 13.75 -3.59 18.67
C THR A 135 12.84 -4.08 17.55
N GLU A 136 11.92 -4.99 17.87
CA GLU A 136 10.94 -5.52 16.92
C GLU A 136 9.96 -4.44 16.45
N ILE A 137 9.39 -3.67 17.37
CA ILE A 137 8.54 -2.51 17.03
C ILE A 137 9.28 -1.49 16.17
N ALA A 138 10.54 -1.18 16.48
CA ALA A 138 11.34 -0.28 15.64
C ALA A 138 11.56 -0.84 14.23
N THR A 139 11.80 -2.14 14.10
CA THR A 139 11.94 -2.83 12.82
C THR A 139 10.66 -2.77 12.00
N LEU A 140 9.53 -3.12 12.61
CA LEU A 140 8.21 -3.02 11.98
C LEU A 140 7.90 -1.58 11.54
N THR A 141 8.33 -0.58 12.31
CA THR A 141 8.09 0.84 12.00
C THR A 141 8.86 1.24 10.75
N ASN A 142 10.11 0.82 10.65
CA ASN A 142 10.94 1.06 9.48
C ASN A 142 10.41 0.34 8.24
N GLN A 143 9.98 -0.92 8.38
CA GLN A 143 9.37 -1.68 7.28
C GLN A 143 8.09 -1.00 6.77
N LEU A 144 7.23 -0.51 7.66
CA LEU A 144 6.03 0.23 7.29
C LEU A 144 6.36 1.53 6.54
N ALA A 145 7.37 2.28 7.00
CA ALA A 145 7.83 3.48 6.32
C ALA A 145 8.38 3.19 4.92
N SER A 146 9.22 2.16 4.77
CA SER A 146 9.73 1.74 3.46
C SER A 146 8.61 1.25 2.53
N ALA A 147 7.61 0.54 3.05
CA ALA A 147 6.45 0.12 2.28
C ALA A 147 5.63 1.31 1.77
N ASN A 148 5.42 2.35 2.60
CA ASN A 148 4.73 3.56 2.18
C ASN A 148 5.46 4.28 1.04
N ILE A 149 6.79 4.44 1.14
CA ILE A 149 7.60 5.02 0.06
C ILE A 149 7.44 4.20 -1.23
N LYS A 150 7.42 2.86 -1.12
CA LYS A 150 7.24 2.00 -2.29
C LYS A 150 5.85 2.14 -2.91
N ILE A 151 4.81 2.32 -2.09
CA ILE A 151 3.44 2.57 -2.56
C ILE A 151 3.36 3.90 -3.31
N GLU A 152 3.98 4.96 -2.79
CA GLU A 152 4.04 6.27 -3.47
C GLU A 152 4.75 6.16 -4.83
N GLU A 153 5.88 5.45 -4.87
CA GLU A 153 6.62 5.21 -6.12
C GLU A 153 5.78 4.43 -7.14
N LEU A 154 5.11 3.35 -6.71
CA LEU A 154 4.24 2.57 -7.59
C LEU A 154 3.04 3.40 -8.08
N SER A 155 2.45 4.24 -7.22
CA SER A 155 1.35 5.13 -7.59
C SER A 155 1.77 6.14 -8.66
N ALA A 156 2.98 6.70 -8.54
CA ALA A 156 3.56 7.58 -9.54
C ALA A 156 3.82 6.83 -10.87
N GLN A 157 4.31 5.59 -10.81
CA GLN A 157 4.50 4.75 -11.99
C GLN A 157 3.18 4.44 -12.71
N VAL A 158 2.13 4.10 -11.96
CA VAL A 158 0.78 3.87 -12.53
C VAL A 158 0.26 5.13 -13.22
N THR A 159 0.34 6.29 -12.56
CA THR A 159 -0.07 7.57 -13.16
C THR A 159 0.70 7.88 -14.45
N SER A 160 2.00 7.59 -14.48
CA SER A 160 2.84 7.76 -15.67
C SER A 160 2.44 6.81 -16.80
N LEU A 161 2.14 5.54 -16.48
CA LEU A 161 1.67 4.55 -17.45
C LEU A 161 0.30 4.92 -18.02
N ASP A 162 -0.61 5.42 -17.19
CA ASP A 162 -1.93 5.90 -17.64
C ASP A 162 -1.77 7.08 -18.62
N ALA A 163 -0.93 8.06 -18.29
CA ALA A 163 -0.64 9.18 -19.18
C ALA A 163 0.01 8.72 -20.51
N ALA A 164 0.91 7.73 -20.46
CA ALA A 164 1.49 7.14 -21.66
C ALA A 164 0.44 6.42 -22.51
N ASN A 165 -0.49 5.69 -21.88
CA ASN A 165 -1.58 5.00 -22.56
C ASN A 165 -2.52 5.98 -23.25
N ASP A 166 -2.91 7.06 -22.56
CA ASP A 166 -3.71 8.14 -23.14
C ASP A 166 -3.03 8.77 -24.34
N SER A 167 -1.73 9.07 -24.23
CA SER A 167 -0.93 9.59 -25.34
C SER A 167 -0.88 8.62 -26.53
N LEU A 168 -0.70 7.32 -26.28
CA LEU A 168 -0.73 6.30 -27.33
C LEU A 168 -2.10 6.23 -28.01
N ASN A 169 -3.20 6.29 -27.24
CA ASN A 169 -4.55 6.23 -27.79
C ASN A 169 -4.85 7.46 -28.66
N ILE A 170 -4.41 8.66 -28.25
CA ILE A 170 -4.52 9.87 -29.07
C ILE A 170 -3.73 9.71 -30.37
N GLY A 171 -2.48 9.23 -30.29
CA GLY A 171 -1.64 8.99 -31.47
C GLY A 171 -2.25 7.98 -32.44
N LEU A 172 -2.79 6.87 -31.90
CA LEU A 172 -3.43 5.82 -32.70
C LEU A 172 -4.69 6.33 -33.42
N ASN A 173 -5.49 7.16 -32.76
CA ASN A 173 -6.66 7.77 -33.39
C ASN A 173 -6.26 8.73 -34.52
N ALA A 174 -5.23 9.57 -34.31
CA ALA A 174 -4.71 10.45 -35.34
C ALA A 174 -4.13 9.68 -36.55
N GLU A 175 -3.41 8.57 -36.30
CA GLU A 175 -2.88 7.72 -37.37
C GLU A 175 -4.02 7.06 -38.18
N ARG A 176 -5.09 6.61 -37.50
CA ARG A 176 -6.27 6.05 -38.17
C ARG A 176 -6.96 7.08 -39.07
N GLU A 177 -7.13 8.31 -38.60
CA GLU A 177 -7.71 9.40 -39.39
C GLU A 177 -6.85 9.71 -40.62
N GLN A 178 -5.52 9.82 -40.46
CA GLN A 178 -4.61 10.05 -41.57
C GLN A 178 -4.64 8.91 -42.60
N LYS A 179 -4.66 7.66 -42.12
CA LYS A 179 -4.73 6.49 -42.99
C LYS A 179 -6.04 6.49 -43.79
N GLN A 180 -7.16 6.77 -43.15
CA GLN A 180 -8.45 6.84 -43.85
C GLN A 180 -8.45 7.94 -44.92
N ALA A 181 -7.96 9.14 -44.59
CA ALA A 181 -7.85 10.24 -45.55
C ALA A 181 -6.92 9.88 -46.74
N ALA A 182 -5.81 9.17 -46.48
CA ALA A 182 -4.91 8.71 -47.52
C ALA A 182 -5.54 7.63 -48.42
N GLU A 183 -6.29 6.69 -47.85
CA GLU A 183 -7.02 5.67 -48.62
C GLU A 183 -8.13 6.28 -49.49
N GLU A 184 -8.86 7.26 -48.97
CA GLU A 184 -9.87 8.01 -49.72
C GLU A 184 -9.23 8.80 -50.88
N ALA A 185 -8.12 9.50 -50.62
CA ALA A 185 -7.37 10.22 -51.64
C ALA A 185 -6.78 9.29 -52.72
N ALA A 186 -6.22 8.15 -52.31
CA ALA A 186 -5.71 7.14 -53.24
C ALA A 186 -6.83 6.57 -54.13
N THR A 187 -8.00 6.30 -53.54
CA THR A 187 -9.18 5.82 -54.29
C THR A 187 -9.68 6.87 -55.28
N ALA A 188 -9.72 8.15 -54.88
CA ALA A 188 -10.12 9.24 -55.76
C ALA A 188 -9.14 9.41 -56.94
N ALA A 189 -7.83 9.39 -56.66
CA ALA A 189 -6.80 9.46 -57.69
C ALA A 189 -6.84 8.25 -58.64
N ASP A 190 -7.07 7.04 -58.12
CA ASP A 190 -7.21 5.84 -58.95
C ASP A 190 -8.44 5.92 -59.88
N LYS A 191 -9.57 6.46 -59.39
CA LYS A 191 -10.76 6.72 -60.22
C LYS A 191 -10.47 7.75 -61.32
N GLU A 192 -9.77 8.84 -60.99
CA GLU A 192 -9.40 9.88 -61.95
C GLU A 192 -8.47 9.33 -63.03
N LEU A 193 -7.44 8.56 -62.65
CA LEU A 193 -6.49 7.95 -63.57
C LEU A 193 -7.14 6.93 -64.52
N ASN A 194 -8.22 6.30 -64.09
CA ASN A 194 -8.97 5.33 -64.90
C ASN A 194 -10.22 5.93 -65.55
N ALA A 195 -10.48 7.24 -65.39
CA ALA A 195 -11.61 7.89 -66.03
C ALA A 195 -11.38 7.97 -67.56
N VAL A 196 -12.35 7.45 -68.31
CA VAL A 196 -12.44 7.58 -69.77
C VAL A 196 -13.75 8.26 -70.13
N TYR A 197 -13.73 9.01 -71.22
CA TYR A 197 -14.86 9.79 -71.69
C TYR A 197 -15.22 9.34 -73.10
N TYR A 198 -16.48 8.98 -73.32
CA TYR A 198 -16.96 8.61 -74.65
C TYR A 198 -18.23 9.39 -75.01
N ALA A 199 -18.41 9.67 -76.29
CA ALA A 199 -19.58 10.36 -76.82
C ALA A 199 -20.18 9.56 -77.98
N ILE A 200 -21.51 9.44 -77.99
CA ILE A 200 -22.25 8.73 -79.05
C ILE A 200 -23.15 9.76 -79.74
N GLY A 201 -23.14 9.74 -81.06
CA GLY A 201 -23.98 10.63 -81.87
C GLY A 201 -23.84 10.32 -83.35
N THR A 202 -24.74 10.88 -84.14
CA THR A 202 -24.64 10.83 -85.60
C THR A 202 -23.48 11.70 -86.08
N GLY A 203 -22.96 11.39 -87.27
CA GLY A 203 -21.85 12.16 -87.85
C GLY A 203 -22.18 13.65 -88.10
N LYS A 204 -23.45 14.07 -88.06
CA LYS A 204 -23.87 15.48 -88.09
C LYS A 204 -23.73 16.13 -86.71
N GLU A 205 -24.27 15.50 -85.66
CA GLU A 205 -24.22 15.97 -84.27
C GLU A 205 -22.78 16.10 -83.78
N LEU A 206 -21.93 15.11 -84.06
CA LEU A 206 -20.51 15.14 -83.67
C LEU A 206 -19.71 16.24 -84.40
N LYS A 207 -20.15 16.69 -85.57
CA LYS A 207 -19.54 17.84 -86.28
C LYS A 207 -20.02 19.17 -85.74
N GLU A 208 -21.32 19.28 -85.44
CA GLU A 208 -21.91 20.48 -84.82
C GLU A 208 -21.29 20.75 -83.44
N LYS A 209 -21.03 19.68 -82.67
CA LYS A 209 -20.32 19.74 -81.38
C LYS A 209 -18.80 19.85 -81.51
N LYS A 210 -18.25 19.98 -82.74
CA LYS A 210 -16.81 20.08 -83.05
C LYS A 210 -15.96 18.92 -82.53
N ILE A 211 -16.56 17.75 -82.33
CA ILE A 211 -15.87 16.53 -81.88
C ILE A 211 -15.17 15.85 -83.07
N LEU A 212 -15.84 15.83 -84.22
CA LEU A 212 -15.33 15.26 -85.47
C LEU A 212 -15.31 16.29 -86.59
N GLU A 213 -14.26 16.28 -87.40
CA GLU A 213 -14.21 16.95 -88.69
C GLU A 213 -14.13 15.89 -89.79
N SER A 214 -15.05 15.92 -90.76
CA SER A 214 -14.96 15.05 -91.94
C SER A 214 -15.10 15.90 -93.20
N GLY A 215 -14.09 15.87 -94.06
CA GLY A 215 -14.17 16.45 -95.40
C GLY A 215 -14.67 15.42 -96.42
N PHE A 216 -15.39 15.87 -97.45
CA PHE A 216 -15.97 15.02 -98.51
C PHE A 216 -14.96 14.08 -99.22
N LEU A 217 -13.66 14.39 -99.15
CA LEU A 217 -12.55 13.59 -99.70
C LEU A 217 -11.37 13.42 -98.71
N ARG A 218 -11.54 13.80 -97.43
CA ARG A 218 -10.47 13.76 -96.41
C ARG A 218 -10.87 12.78 -95.30
N LYS A 219 -9.88 12.06 -94.76
CA LYS A 219 -10.10 11.14 -93.62
C LYS A 219 -10.73 11.90 -92.45
N THR A 220 -11.76 11.32 -91.84
CA THR A 220 -12.37 11.84 -90.61
C THR A 220 -11.30 11.98 -89.54
N LYS A 221 -11.22 13.17 -88.92
CA LYS A 221 -10.25 13.49 -87.88
C LYS A 221 -11.00 13.88 -86.62
N VAL A 222 -10.61 13.28 -85.49
CA VAL A 222 -11.02 13.75 -84.17
C VAL A 222 -10.29 15.07 -83.91
N MET A 223 -11.03 16.11 -83.55
CA MET A 223 -10.46 17.42 -83.30
C MET A 223 -9.54 17.38 -82.07
N LYS A 224 -8.64 18.35 -81.92
CA LYS A 224 -7.84 18.51 -80.70
C LYS A 224 -8.12 19.91 -80.16
N GLY A 225 -8.63 20.01 -78.94
CA GLY A 225 -9.00 21.27 -78.31
C GLY A 225 -9.97 21.06 -77.15
N ASP A 226 -10.50 22.15 -76.60
CA ASP A 226 -11.48 22.11 -75.52
C ASP A 226 -12.82 21.58 -76.05
N PHE A 227 -13.12 20.33 -75.70
CA PHE A 227 -14.41 19.72 -75.97
C PHE A 227 -15.43 20.11 -74.90
N ASP A 228 -16.69 20.22 -75.32
CA ASP A 228 -17.79 20.34 -74.39
C ASP A 228 -18.00 19.01 -73.67
N MET A 229 -17.40 18.89 -72.47
CA MET A 229 -17.46 17.68 -71.65
C MET A 229 -18.90 17.31 -71.24
N SER A 230 -19.87 18.22 -71.33
CA SER A 230 -21.28 17.91 -71.07
C SER A 230 -21.88 16.93 -72.08
N TYR A 231 -21.27 16.79 -73.26
CA TYR A 231 -21.67 15.84 -74.30
C TYR A 231 -21.01 14.45 -74.14
N PHE A 232 -20.06 14.30 -73.22
CA PHE A 232 -19.34 13.05 -72.99
C PHE A 232 -19.90 12.33 -71.77
N THR A 233 -20.08 11.01 -71.90
CA THR A 233 -20.36 10.12 -70.79
C THR A 233 -19.04 9.69 -70.16
N THR A 234 -18.93 9.84 -68.84
CA THR A 234 -17.78 9.36 -68.06
C THR A 234 -17.96 7.87 -67.75
N ALA A 235 -16.90 7.09 -67.89
CA ALA A 235 -16.85 5.67 -67.52
C ALA A 235 -15.47 5.31 -66.96
N ASP A 236 -15.38 4.19 -66.24
CA ASP A 236 -14.09 3.64 -65.79
C ASP A 236 -13.53 2.72 -66.89
N ARG A 237 -12.26 2.94 -67.27
CA ARG A 237 -11.53 2.16 -68.27
C ARG A 237 -11.54 0.66 -67.99
N ARG A 238 -11.58 0.26 -66.73
CA ARG A 238 -11.52 -1.14 -66.28
C ARG A 238 -12.86 -1.86 -66.43
N GLU A 239 -13.96 -1.12 -66.35
CA GLU A 239 -15.32 -1.67 -66.39
C GLU A 239 -15.97 -1.52 -67.77
N LEU A 240 -15.56 -0.50 -68.54
CA LEU A 240 -16.11 -0.22 -69.86
C LEU A 240 -15.65 -1.24 -70.91
N THR A 241 -16.40 -2.33 -71.03
CA THR A 241 -16.16 -3.40 -72.02
C THR A 241 -17.00 -3.27 -73.29
N GLN A 242 -18.16 -2.61 -73.22
CA GLN A 242 -19.07 -2.42 -74.34
C GLN A 242 -19.71 -1.03 -74.31
N ILE A 243 -19.85 -0.42 -75.49
CA ILE A 243 -20.52 0.87 -75.68
C ILE A 243 -21.74 0.63 -76.58
N PRO A 244 -22.98 0.68 -76.06
CA PRO A 244 -24.19 0.47 -76.85
C PRO A 244 -24.46 1.69 -77.74
N THR A 245 -24.34 1.53 -79.06
CA THR A 245 -24.47 2.65 -80.02
C THR A 245 -25.91 3.00 -80.36
N HIS A 246 -26.89 2.21 -79.90
CA HIS A 246 -28.34 2.37 -80.14
C HIS A 246 -28.75 2.68 -81.60
N SER A 247 -27.90 2.36 -82.57
CA SER A 247 -28.19 2.55 -84.00
C SER A 247 -29.10 1.43 -84.49
N LYS A 248 -30.17 1.78 -85.21
CA LYS A 248 -30.88 0.79 -86.03
C LYS A 248 -29.92 0.28 -87.12
N LYS A 249 -29.81 -1.05 -87.24
CA LYS A 249 -29.03 -1.71 -88.30
C LYS A 249 -29.45 -1.22 -89.68
#